data_AF-A0A1I2MUA0-F1
#
_entry.id   AF-A0A1I2MUA0-F1
#
_cell.length_a   1.000
_cell.length_b   1.000
_cell.length_c   1.000
_cell.angle_alpha   90.00
_cell.angle_beta   90.00
_cell.angle_gamma   90.00
#
_symmetry.space_group_name_H-M   'P 1'
#
loop_
_entity.id
_entity.type
_entity.pdbx_description
1 polymer ?
#
loop_
_entity_poly.entity_id
_entity_poly.type
_entity_poly.pdbx_seq_one_letter_code
_entity_poly.pdbx_strand_id
1 'polypeptide(L)' 'MEKDKEKYLEALRQNKGKEDEIDLGKSLGFSKEYTDKIIQELMAEERITYYAGPTCNYKVVE' A
#
# COMPACT_ATOMS: atom_id res chain seq x y z
N MET A 1 -3.04 -12.31 6.89
CA MET A 1 -2.40 -11.89 5.64
C MET A 1 -3.40 -11.28 4.67
N GLU A 2 -4.43 -12.00 4.19
CA GLU A 2 -5.43 -11.39 3.29
C GLU A 2 -6.15 -10.18 3.90
N LYS A 3 -6.55 -10.26 5.18
CA LYS A 3 -7.11 -9.12 5.94
C LYS A 3 -6.16 -7.91 6.04
N ASP A 4 -4.86 -8.15 6.08
CA ASP A 4 -3.84 -7.10 6.22
C ASP A 4 -3.62 -6.40 4.88
N LYS A 5 -3.64 -7.18 3.78
CA LYS A 5 -3.68 -6.66 2.40
C LYS A 5 -4.90 -5.77 2.16
N GLU A 6 -6.09 -6.21 2.60
CA GLU A 6 -7.32 -5.41 2.46
C GLU A 6 -7.25 -4.10 3.26
N LYS A 7 -6.78 -4.15 4.51
CA LYS A 7 -6.55 -2.95 5.30
C LYS A 7 -5.58 -1.98 4.62
N TYR A 8 -4.48 -2.50 4.08
CA TYR A 8 -3.51 -1.68 3.36
C TYR A 8 -4.11 -1.05 2.10
N LEU A 9 -4.91 -1.79 1.33
CA LEU A 9 -5.61 -1.27 0.16
C LEU A 9 -6.61 -0.16 0.50
N GLU A 10 -7.40 -0.35 1.56
CA GLU A 10 -8.34 0.66 2.04
C GLU A 10 -7.59 1.93 2.48
N ALA A 11 -6.52 1.76 3.25
CA ALA A 11 -5.65 2.87 3.64
C ALA A 11 -5.04 3.57 2.42
N LEU A 12 -4.57 2.82 1.42
CA LEU A 12 -3.97 3.38 0.20
C LEU A 12 -5.00 4.19 -0.62
N ARG A 13 -6.25 3.71 -0.69
CA ARG A 13 -7.38 4.45 -1.30
C ARG A 13 -7.67 5.76 -0.56
N GLN A 14 -7.63 5.76 0.77
CA GLN A 14 -7.91 6.94 1.59
C GLN A 14 -6.73 7.92 1.63
N ASN A 15 -5.50 7.42 1.55
CA ASN A 15 -4.26 8.18 1.64
C ASN A 15 -4.16 9.23 0.53
N LYS A 16 -4.59 8.91 -0.70
CA LYS A 16 -4.55 9.81 -1.86
C LYS A 16 -3.17 10.46 -2.09
N GLY A 17 -2.10 9.76 -1.71
CA GLY A 17 -0.71 10.23 -1.82
C GLY A 17 -0.32 11.31 -0.80
N LYS A 18 -0.91 11.33 0.40
CA LYS A 18 -0.49 12.23 1.50
C LYS A 18 0.73 11.71 2.25
N GLU A 19 0.79 10.41 2.47
CA GLU A 19 1.88 9.67 3.12
C GLU A 19 2.51 8.71 2.11
N ASP A 20 3.78 8.35 2.30
CA ASP A 20 4.41 7.31 1.49
C ASP A 20 3.91 5.92 1.88
N GLU A 21 4.17 4.93 1.01
CA GLU A 21 3.77 3.54 1.24
C GLU A 21 4.24 2.95 2.58
N ILE A 22 5.43 3.31 3.06
CA ILE A 22 6.00 2.78 4.30
C ILE A 22 5.36 3.45 5.51
N ASP A 23 5.19 4.77 5.50
CA ASP A 23 4.53 5.48 6.59
C ASP A 23 3.04 5.11 6.70
N LEU A 24 2.37 4.88 5.57
CA LEU A 24 1.03 4.31 5.54
C LEU A 24 0.98 2.93 6.20
N GLY A 25 1.96 2.06 5.92
CA GLY A 25 2.10 0.77 6.56
C GLY A 25 2.32 0.88 8.07
N LYS A 26 3.18 1.80 8.52
CA LYS A 26 3.41 2.06 9.95
C LYS A 26 2.16 2.55 10.66
N SER A 27 1.35 3.39 10.02
CA SER A 27 0.05 3.86 10.56
C SER A 27 -0.91 2.71 10.86
N LEU A 28 -0.82 1.62 10.08
CA LEU A 28 -1.57 0.37 10.29
C LEU A 28 -0.92 -0.59 11.31
N GLY A 29 0.22 -0.22 11.88
CA GLY A 29 1.00 -1.05 12.80
C GLY A 29 1.91 -2.07 12.10
N PHE A 30 2.18 -1.91 10.81
CA PHE A 30 3.06 -2.78 10.05
C PHE A 30 4.51 -2.33 10.13
N SER A 31 5.43 -3.29 10.12
CA SER A 31 6.85 -2.99 9.94
C SER A 31 7.11 -2.64 8.46
N LYS A 32 8.23 -1.97 8.19
CA LYS A 32 8.66 -1.68 6.82
C LYS A 32 8.75 -2.96 5.97
N GLU A 33 9.39 -4.01 6.50
CA GLU A 33 9.53 -5.30 5.81
C GLU A 33 8.19 -5.97 5.53
N TYR A 34 7.25 -5.88 6.48
CA TYR A 34 5.91 -6.44 6.28
C TYR A 34 5.10 -5.66 5.26
N THR A 35 5.23 -4.34 5.28
CA THR A 35 4.59 -3.43 4.32
C THR A 35 5.11 -3.68 2.90
N ASP A 36 6.42 -3.81 2.73
CA ASP A 36 7.04 -4.14 1.44
C ASP A 36 6.52 -5.48 0.89
N LYS A 37 6.42 -6.50 1.75
CA LYS A 37 5.85 -7.80 1.40
C LYS A 37 4.39 -7.68 0.95
N ILE A 38 3.57 -6.90 1.65
CA ILE A 38 2.17 -6.66 1.26
C ILE A 38 2.11 -5.99 -0.13
N ILE A 39 2.93 -4.96 -0.37
CA ILE A 39 2.98 -4.26 -1.65
C ILE A 39 3.39 -5.23 -2.78
N GLN A 40 4.42 -6.06 -2.56
CA GLN A 40 4.85 -7.06 -3.53
C GLN A 40 3.74 -8.06 -3.88
N GLU A 41 3.03 -8.58 -2.88
CA GLU A 41 1.90 -9.48 -3.12
C GLU A 41 0.75 -8.77 -3.84
N LEU A 42 0.38 -7.56 -3.41
CA LEU A 42 -0.68 -6.78 -4.04
C LEU A 42 -0.37 -6.40 -5.49
N MET A 43 0.90 -6.14 -5.82
CA MET A 43 1.34 -5.94 -7.20
C MET A 43 1.24 -7.23 -8.02
N ALA A 44 1.68 -8.36 -7.45
CA ALA A 44 1.58 -9.66 -8.11
C ALA A 44 0.12 -10.10 -8.34
N GLU A 45 -0.79 -9.68 -7.46
CA GLU A 45 -2.24 -9.87 -7.59
C GLU A 45 -2.92 -8.80 -8.49
N GLU A 46 -2.15 -7.88 -9.10
CA GLU A 46 -2.66 -6.78 -9.93
C GLU A 46 -3.67 -5.85 -9.20
N ARG A 47 -3.66 -5.85 -7.86
CA ARG A 47 -4.56 -5.02 -7.02
C ARG A 47 -4.03 -3.60 -6.83
N ILE A 48 -2.72 -3.39 -6.96
CA ILE A 48 -2.09 -2.07 -7.00
C ILE A 48 -1.16 -1.96 -8.20
N THR A 49 -0.99 -0.73 -8.67
CA THR A 49 -0.07 -0.40 -9.76
C THR A 49 0.88 0.70 -9.32
N TYR A 50 2.08 0.67 -9.89
CA TYR A 50 3.04 1.74 -9.73
C TYR A 50 2.52 2.99 -10.46
N TYR A 51 2.33 4.07 -9.70
CA TYR A 51 2.00 5.39 -10.21
C TYR A 51 3.06 6.33 -9.66
N ALA A 52 3.83 7.00 -10.53
CA ALA A 52 4.90 7.93 -10.14
C ALA A 52 4.34 9.20 -9.49
N GLY A 53 3.73 9.04 -8.31
CA GLY A 53 3.22 10.11 -7.48
C GLY A 53 4.35 10.83 -6.75
N PRO A 54 4.09 12.06 -6.28
CA PRO A 54 5.10 12.86 -5.58
C PRO A 54 5.44 12.33 -4.17
N THR A 55 4.62 11.46 -3.60
CA THR A 55 4.72 11.06 -2.17
C THR A 55 4.48 9.57 -1.97
N CYS A 56 3.48 8.99 -2.65
CA CYS A 56 3.30 7.54 -2.71
C CYS A 56 3.37 7.08 -4.16
N ASN A 57 4.13 6.02 -4.38
CA ASN A 57 4.38 5.49 -5.71
C ASN A 57 3.36 4.42 -6.15
N TYR A 58 2.32 4.19 -5.35
CA TYR A 58 1.37 3.11 -5.59
C TYR A 58 -0.06 3.61 -5.56
N LYS A 59 -0.88 3.08 -6.46
CA LYS A 59 -2.32 3.34 -6.50
C LYS A 59 -3.08 2.02 -6.63
N VAL A 60 -4.24 1.94 -5.99
CA VAL A 60 -5.14 0.80 -6.15
C VAL A 60 -5.70 0.76 -7.57
N VAL A 61 -5.67 -0.43 -8.18
CA VAL A 61 -6.32 -0.73 -9.45
C VAL A 61 -7.80 -1.00 -9.14
N GLU A 62 -8.70 -0.29 -9.83
CA GLU A 62 -10.16 -0.47 -9.74
C GLU A 62 -10.66 -1.46 -10.78
#